data_AF-A0A0D0J4S3-F1
#
_entry.id   AF-A0A0D0J4S3-F1
#
_cell.length_a   1.000
_cell.length_b   1.000
_cell.length_c   1.000
_cell.angle_alpha   90.00
_cell.angle_beta   90.00
_cell.angle_gamma   90.00
#
_symmetry.space_group_name_H-M   'P 1'
#
loop_
_entity.id
_entity.type
_entity.pdbx_description
1 polymer ?
#
loop_
_entity_poly.entity_id
_entity_poly.type
_entity_poly.pdbx_seq_one_letter_code
_entity_poly.pdbx_strand_id
1 'polypeptide(L)'
;MSQSLDVITALVAEGIRKQMAANKKRYVAPRDRREIAEDAAAVAIAVLVDVTGGHDHIVRAEGDTFTLQHPLAERLTDDLFDCEVHAHIAAGEPLEDGRYKVVATDSHSFDLIPVKDQP
;
A
#
# COMPACT_ATOMS: atom_id res chain seq x y z
N MET A 1 -1.60 -7.37 -18.25
CA MET A 1 -1.60 -7.58 -16.77
C MET A 1 -1.76 -9.04 -16.35
N SER A 2 -1.60 -10.06 -17.23
CA SER A 2 -1.87 -11.47 -16.89
C SER A 2 -0.65 -12.25 -16.38
N GLN A 3 0.52 -12.11 -17.01
CA GLN A 3 1.68 -12.97 -16.71
C GLN A 3 2.32 -12.73 -15.34
N SER A 4 2.38 -11.48 -14.87
CA SER A 4 2.99 -11.19 -13.56
C SER A 4 2.16 -11.75 -12.40
N LEU A 5 0.83 -11.72 -12.52
CA LEU A 5 -0.08 -12.30 -11.52
C LEU A 5 0.06 -13.83 -11.43
N ASP A 6 0.26 -14.50 -12.58
CA ASP A 6 0.45 -15.95 -12.64
C ASP A 6 1.76 -16.41 -11.97
N VAL A 7 2.86 -15.65 -12.18
CA VAL A 7 4.15 -15.93 -11.55
C VAL A 7 4.10 -15.75 -10.03
N ILE A 8 3.43 -14.70 -9.56
CA ILE A 8 3.26 -14.44 -8.12
C ILE A 8 2.42 -15.54 -7.48
N THR A 9 1.31 -15.93 -8.11
CA THR A 9 0.46 -17.02 -7.63
C THR A 9 1.26 -18.33 -7.52
N ALA A 10 2.12 -18.61 -8.50
CA ALA A 10 2.99 -19.77 -8.46
C ALA A 10 4.03 -19.70 -7.32
N LEU A 11 4.64 -18.53 -7.09
CA LEU A 11 5.61 -18.31 -6.02
C LEU A 11 4.98 -18.43 -4.63
N VAL A 12 3.80 -17.85 -4.42
CA VAL A 12 3.04 -17.95 -3.17
C VAL A 12 2.61 -19.40 -2.92
N ALA A 13 2.08 -20.10 -3.93
CA ALA A 13 1.67 -21.49 -3.82
C ALA A 13 2.84 -22.44 -3.51
N GLU A 14 4.02 -22.17 -4.06
CA GLU A 14 5.24 -22.91 -3.76
C GLU A 14 5.77 -22.61 -2.36
N GLY A 15 5.73 -21.33 -1.93
CA GLY A 15 6.08 -20.91 -0.58
C GLY A 15 5.22 -21.61 0.49
N ILE A 16 3.89 -21.60 0.31
CA ILE A 16 2.94 -22.26 1.20
C ILE A 16 3.22 -23.77 1.26
N ARG A 17 3.43 -24.43 0.11
CA ARG A 17 3.74 -25.88 0.07
C ARG A 17 5.01 -26.22 0.83
N LYS A 18 6.09 -25.45 0.65
CA LYS A 18 7.36 -25.65 1.38
C LYS A 18 7.19 -25.46 2.88
N GLN A 19 6.46 -24.44 3.30
CA GLN A 19 6.14 -24.17 4.71
C GLN A 19 5.36 -25.33 5.34
N MET A 20 4.30 -25.80 4.67
CA MET A 20 3.50 -26.93 5.15
C MET A 20 4.30 -28.24 5.20
N ALA A 21 5.17 -28.49 4.22
CA ALA A 21 6.04 -29.67 4.20
C ALA A 21 7.06 -29.65 5.34
N ALA A 22 7.69 -28.49 5.59
CA ALA A 22 8.68 -28.30 6.65
C ALA A 22 8.07 -28.46 8.06
N ASN A 23 6.82 -28.05 8.24
CA ASN A 23 6.15 -28.03 9.55
C ASN A 23 5.14 -29.17 9.77
N LYS A 24 5.04 -30.13 8.84
CA LYS A 24 4.02 -31.20 8.79
C LYS A 24 3.88 -32.04 10.08
N LYS A 25 4.91 -32.12 10.92
CA LYS A 25 4.92 -32.91 12.17
C LYS A 25 5.12 -32.08 13.44
N ARG A 26 5.26 -30.76 13.32
CA ARG A 26 5.55 -29.89 14.46
C ARG A 26 4.24 -29.33 14.99
N TYR A 27 3.89 -29.67 16.22
CA TYR A 27 2.82 -28.94 16.91
C TYR A 27 3.26 -27.49 17.03
N VAL A 28 2.61 -26.61 16.30
CA VAL A 28 2.80 -25.17 16.40
C VAL A 28 1.89 -24.70 17.52
N ALA A 29 2.47 -24.15 18.59
CA ALA A 29 1.70 -23.59 19.69
C ALA A 29 0.84 -22.41 19.18
N PRO A 30 -0.33 -22.14 19.78
CA PRO A 30 -1.21 -21.06 19.32
C PRO A 30 -0.54 -19.69 19.22
N ARG A 31 0.42 -19.39 20.11
CA ARG A 31 1.24 -18.18 20.06
C ARG A 31 2.07 -18.12 18.78
N ASP A 32 2.84 -19.17 18.52
CA ASP A 32 3.70 -19.26 17.33
C ASP A 32 2.87 -19.21 16.03
N ARG A 33 1.63 -19.72 16.02
CA ARG A 33 0.71 -19.59 14.87
C ARG A 33 0.35 -18.15 14.57
N ARG A 34 0.14 -17.34 15.62
CA ARG A 34 -0.19 -15.93 15.50
C ARG A 34 1.00 -15.14 14.96
N GLU A 35 2.19 -15.37 15.50
CA GLU A 35 3.43 -14.75 15.02
C GLU A 35 3.69 -15.10 13.53
N ILE A 36 3.54 -16.38 13.14
CA ILE A 36 3.67 -16.80 11.73
C ILE A 36 2.62 -16.13 10.83
N ALA A 37 1.38 -15.97 11.31
CA ALA A 37 0.31 -15.34 10.54
C ALA A 37 0.55 -13.82 10.37
N GLU A 38 1.04 -13.15 11.42
CA GLU A 38 1.42 -11.73 11.40
C GLU A 38 2.57 -11.48 10.41
N ASP A 39 3.62 -12.32 10.44
CA ASP A 39 4.74 -12.26 9.49
C ASP A 39 4.28 -12.49 8.04
N ALA A 40 3.44 -13.49 7.81
CA ALA A 40 2.91 -13.80 6.48
C ALA A 40 2.03 -12.66 5.94
N ALA A 41 1.24 -12.02 6.81
CA ALA A 41 0.44 -10.86 6.45
C ALA A 41 1.31 -9.66 6.07
N ALA A 42 2.37 -9.37 6.82
CA ALA A 42 3.31 -8.30 6.50
C ALA A 42 3.97 -8.49 5.12
N VAL A 43 4.40 -9.72 4.80
CA VAL A 43 4.95 -10.05 3.48
C VAL A 43 3.90 -9.90 2.37
N ALA A 44 2.68 -10.37 2.60
CA ALA A 44 1.59 -10.24 1.63
C ALA A 44 1.25 -8.77 1.33
N ILE A 45 1.23 -7.91 2.36
CA ILE A 45 1.04 -6.47 2.22
C ILE A 45 2.17 -5.87 1.38
N ALA A 46 3.43 -6.16 1.71
CA ALA A 46 4.58 -5.64 0.96
C ALA A 46 4.51 -6.01 -0.54
N VAL A 47 4.16 -7.25 -0.86
CA VAL A 47 3.98 -7.71 -2.25
C VAL A 47 2.81 -6.99 -2.93
N LEU A 48 1.68 -6.82 -2.25
CA LEU A 48 0.52 -6.13 -2.81
C LEU A 48 0.82 -4.66 -3.11
N VAL A 49 1.53 -3.98 -2.21
CA VAL A 49 1.94 -2.58 -2.42
C VAL A 49 2.83 -2.46 -3.65
N ASP A 50 3.87 -3.30 -3.76
CA ASP A 50 4.83 -3.31 -4.88
C ASP A 50 4.15 -3.59 -6.24
N VAL A 51 3.20 -4.53 -6.27
CA VAL A 51 2.50 -4.92 -7.50
C VAL A 51 1.46 -3.90 -7.95
N THR A 52 0.81 -3.22 -7.01
CA THR A 52 -0.25 -2.25 -7.30
C THR A 52 0.27 -0.83 -7.46
N GLY A 53 1.56 -0.58 -7.16
CA GLY A 53 2.09 0.77 -7.05
C GLY A 53 1.43 1.57 -5.93
N GLY A 54 0.82 0.90 -4.94
CA GLY A 54 0.05 1.51 -3.85
C GLY A 54 0.91 2.18 -2.78
N HIS A 55 2.09 2.68 -3.15
CA HIS A 55 3.06 3.31 -2.24
C HIS A 55 2.76 4.77 -1.96
N ASP A 56 2.05 5.43 -2.88
CA ASP A 56 1.96 6.88 -2.88
C ASP A 56 0.58 7.35 -2.41
N HIS A 57 0.55 8.49 -1.73
CA HIS A 57 -0.67 9.25 -1.57
C HIS A 57 -1.11 9.79 -2.93
N ILE A 58 -2.40 9.63 -3.23
CA ILE A 58 -3.02 10.13 -4.44
C ILE A 58 -4.06 11.17 -4.04
N VAL A 59 -3.90 12.37 -4.56
CA VAL A 59 -4.86 13.47 -4.39
C VAL A 59 -5.70 13.54 -5.65
N ARG A 60 -7.01 13.65 -5.48
CA ARG A 60 -7.93 13.99 -6.56
C ARG A 60 -8.63 15.29 -6.18
N ALA A 61 -8.37 16.32 -6.95
CA ALA A 61 -8.97 17.64 -6.80
C ALA A 61 -10.19 17.78 -7.72
N GLU A 62 -11.27 18.35 -7.18
CA GLU A 62 -12.54 18.64 -7.85
C GLU A 62 -13.04 20.00 -7.36
N GLY A 63 -12.74 21.04 -8.15
CA GLY A 63 -13.00 22.44 -7.83
C GLY A 63 -12.34 22.86 -6.52
N ASP A 64 -13.15 23.34 -5.59
CA ASP A 64 -12.70 23.77 -4.26
C ASP A 64 -12.51 22.61 -3.26
N THR A 65 -12.69 21.37 -3.70
CA THR A 65 -12.61 20.18 -2.84
C THR A 65 -11.55 19.20 -3.33
N PHE A 66 -11.04 18.37 -2.43
CA PHE A 66 -10.16 17.28 -2.79
C PHE A 66 -10.46 16.03 -1.98
N THR A 67 -10.04 14.89 -2.51
CA THR A 67 -10.00 13.62 -1.80
C THR A 67 -8.56 13.12 -1.76
N LEU A 68 -8.17 12.53 -0.62
CA LEU A 68 -6.87 11.93 -0.42
C LEU A 68 -7.02 10.42 -0.28
N GLN A 69 -6.37 9.68 -1.17
CA GLN A 69 -6.20 8.25 -1.04
C GLN A 69 -4.81 7.97 -0.47
N HIS A 70 -4.79 7.32 0.70
CA HIS A 70 -3.56 6.87 1.34
C HIS A 70 -2.95 5.65 0.64
N PRO A 71 -1.63 5.44 0.81
CA PRO A 71 -0.94 4.21 0.48
C PRO A 71 -1.70 2.98 0.98
N LEU A 72 -1.61 1.89 0.23
CA LEU A 72 -2.30 0.65 0.56
C LEU A 72 -1.84 0.09 1.92
N ALA A 73 -0.57 0.30 2.29
CA ALA A 73 -0.05 -0.11 3.58
C ALA A 73 -0.81 0.57 4.73
N GLU A 74 -0.87 1.90 4.72
CA GLU A 74 -1.57 2.72 5.72
C GLU A 74 -3.05 2.33 5.85
N ARG A 75 -3.72 2.06 4.72
CA ARG A 75 -5.12 1.61 4.70
C ARG A 75 -5.34 0.23 5.32
N LEU A 76 -4.37 -0.66 5.23
CA LEU A 76 -4.45 -2.01 5.80
C LEU A 76 -4.01 -2.05 7.27
N THR A 77 -3.23 -1.07 7.71
CA THR A 77 -2.76 -0.93 9.10
C THR A 77 -3.56 0.05 9.95
N ASP A 78 -4.59 0.68 9.36
CA ASP A 78 -5.45 1.70 10.00
C ASP A 78 -4.70 2.97 10.43
N ASP A 79 -3.58 3.27 9.77
CA ASP A 79 -2.73 4.43 10.04
C ASP A 79 -3.13 5.61 9.14
N LEU A 80 -4.39 6.05 9.28
CA LEU A 80 -5.01 7.03 8.38
C LEU A 80 -5.09 8.44 8.95
N PHE A 81 -5.04 8.57 10.28
CA PHE A 81 -5.48 9.80 10.96
C PHE A 81 -4.37 10.85 11.14
N ASP A 82 -3.09 10.46 11.13
CA ASP A 82 -1.94 11.38 11.24
C ASP A 82 -1.31 11.68 9.87
N CYS A 83 -2.14 12.10 8.91
CA CYS A 83 -1.67 12.39 7.55
C CYS A 83 -1.20 13.84 7.38
N GLU A 84 0.11 14.05 7.40
CA GLU A 84 0.72 15.37 7.16
C GLU A 84 0.39 15.93 5.76
N VAL A 85 0.22 15.05 4.77
CA VAL A 85 -0.16 15.43 3.40
C VAL A 85 -1.53 16.10 3.36
N HIS A 86 -2.52 15.55 4.07
CA HIS A 86 -3.86 16.14 4.14
C HIS A 86 -3.81 17.54 4.75
N ALA A 87 -3.08 17.69 5.87
CA ALA A 87 -2.93 18.97 6.55
C ALA A 87 -2.23 20.00 5.67
N HIS A 88 -1.19 19.60 4.93
CA HIS A 88 -0.44 20.47 4.03
C HIS A 88 -1.32 20.98 2.89
N ILE A 89 -2.06 20.10 2.21
CA ILE A 89 -2.92 20.48 1.07
C ILE A 89 -4.11 21.33 1.54
N ALA A 90 -4.72 21.00 2.67
CA ALA A 90 -5.85 21.77 3.21
C ALA A 90 -5.46 23.20 3.62
N ALA A 91 -4.19 23.45 3.95
CA ALA A 91 -3.66 24.78 4.27
C ALA A 91 -3.17 25.55 3.03
N GLY A 92 -3.03 24.87 1.88
CA GLY A 92 -2.52 25.42 0.63
C GLY A 92 -3.57 26.15 -0.20
N GLU A 93 -3.17 26.54 -1.41
CA GLU A 93 -4.09 27.11 -2.41
C GLU A 93 -4.97 26.00 -3.02
N PRO A 94 -6.19 26.33 -3.49
CA PRO A 94 -7.03 25.40 -4.23
C PRO A 94 -6.26 24.77 -5.40
N LEU A 95 -6.36 23.45 -5.52
CA LEU A 95 -5.71 22.70 -6.58
C LEU A 95 -6.54 22.77 -7.86
N GLU A 96 -5.87 22.77 -9.01
CA GLU A 96 -6.56 22.57 -10.28
C GLU A 96 -7.20 21.17 -10.32
N ASP A 97 -8.30 21.04 -11.07
CA ASP A 97 -8.99 19.76 -11.25
C ASP A 97 -8.04 18.72 -11.84
N GLY A 98 -7.91 17.58 -11.17
CA GLY A 98 -7.02 16.54 -11.64
C GLY A 98 -6.63 15.52 -10.58
N ARG A 99 -5.76 14.60 -11.00
CA ARG A 99 -5.20 13.55 -10.16
C ARG A 99 -3.70 13.77 -10.00
N TYR A 100 -3.24 13.81 -8.77
CA TYR A 100 -1.87 14.11 -8.41
C TYR A 100 -1.30 12.98 -7.56
N LYS A 101 -0.07 12.59 -7.87
CA LYS A 101 0.76 11.77 -7.01
C LYS A 101 1.55 12.70 -6.11
N VAL A 102 1.50 12.43 -4.80
CA VAL A 102 2.26 13.18 -3.81
C VAL A 102 3.67 12.59 -3.73
N VAL A 103 4.68 13.45 -3.81
CA VAL A 103 6.08 13.07 -3.63
C VAL A 103 6.67 13.94 -2.53
N ALA A 104 7.16 13.31 -1.45
CA ALA A 104 7.87 14.04 -0.41
C ALA A 104 9.20 14.57 -0.97
N THR A 105 9.42 15.88 -0.88
CA THR A 105 10.68 16.51 -1.26
C THR A 105 11.63 16.66 -0.07
N ASP A 106 11.06 16.84 1.13
CA ASP A 106 11.74 16.81 2.41
C ASP A 106 10.83 16.21 3.51
N SER A 107 11.18 16.40 4.78
CA SER A 107 10.43 15.84 5.92
C SER A 107 9.04 16.46 6.12
N HIS A 108 8.74 17.63 5.54
CA HIS A 108 7.51 18.39 5.80
C HIS A 108 6.91 19.05 4.55
N SER A 109 7.49 18.80 3.39
CA SER A 109 7.14 19.44 2.12
C SER A 109 6.87 18.39 1.06
N PHE A 110 5.84 18.64 0.27
CA PHE A 110 5.26 17.68 -0.65
C PHE A 110 5.03 18.33 -2.01
N ASP A 111 5.54 17.70 -3.06
CA ASP A 111 5.27 18.09 -4.45
C ASP A 111 4.10 17.27 -5.00
N LEU A 112 3.24 17.92 -5.78
CA LEU A 112 2.14 17.30 -6.49
C LEU A 112 2.51 17.09 -7.95
N ILE A 113 2.72 15.83 -8.34
CA ILE A 113 3.03 15.45 -9.71
C ILE A 113 1.73 15.03 -10.41
N PRO A 114 1.29 15.72 -11.48
CA PRO A 114 0.12 15.30 -12.24
C PRO A 114 0.29 13.88 -12.75
N VAL A 115 -0.65 13.01 -12.42
CA VAL A 115 -0.72 11.67 -12.98
C VAL A 115 -1.44 11.82 -14.31
N LYS A 116 -0.71 11.76 -15.43
CA LYS A 116 -1.34 11.62 -16.75
C LYS A 116 -2.23 10.40 -16.67
N ASP A 117 -3.54 10.61 -16.83
CA ASP A 117 -4.56 9.56 -16.78
C ASP A 117 -4.03 8.29 -17.45
N GLN A 118 -3.76 7.26 -16.64
CA GLN A 118 -3.82 5.91 -17.17
C GLN A 118 -5.30 5.65 -17.48
N PRO A 119 -5.61 5.20 -18.70
CA PRO A 119 -6.98 4.98 -19.17
C PRO A 119 -7.75 3.99 -18.29
#